data_AF-A0A7V9UYP8-F1
#
_entry.id   AF-A0A7V9UYP8-F1
#
_cell.length_a   1.000
_cell.length_b   1.000
_cell.length_c   1.000
_cell.angle_alpha   90.00
_cell.angle_beta   90.00
_cell.angle_gamma   90.00
#
_symmetry.space_group_name_H-M   'P 1'
#
loop_
_entity.id
_entity.type
_entity.pdbx_description
1 polymer ?
#
loop_
_entity_poly.entity_id
_entity_poly.type
_entity_poly.pdbx_seq_one_letter_code
_entity_poly.pdbx_strand_id
1 'polypeptide(L)'
;MSVYQLPSDLPVPVDDGACDHLPGTRAPALVLDSSWGPVDLADLCAGVAVLYVYPRTGIPGRPSPDGWDAIPGARGCTPQS
;
A
#
# COMPACT_ATOMS: atom_id res chain seq x y z
N MET A 1 20.16 -15.43 2.73
CA MET A 1 19.80 -14.02 2.45
C MET A 1 18.69 -13.61 3.40
N SER A 2 18.84 -12.48 4.08
CA SER A 2 17.83 -11.98 5.02
C SER A 2 16.62 -11.45 4.24
N VAL A 3 15.39 -11.71 4.70
CA VAL A 3 14.18 -11.07 4.14
C VAL A 3 14.13 -9.56 4.39
N TYR A 4 14.98 -9.07 5.30
CA TYR A 4 15.13 -7.65 5.62
C TYR A 4 16.16 -6.95 4.71
N GLN A 5 16.87 -7.68 3.85
CA GLN A 5 17.77 -7.09 2.86
C GLN A 5 17.04 -6.95 1.52
N LEU A 6 17.03 -5.72 1.00
CA LEU A 6 16.50 -5.42 -0.32
C LEU A 6 17.61 -5.61 -1.37
N PRO A 7 17.30 -6.20 -2.54
CA PRO A 7 18.21 -6.19 -3.69
C PRO A 7 18.57 -4.76 -4.07
N SER A 8 19.82 -4.53 -4.48
CA SER A 8 20.30 -3.20 -4.87
C SER A 8 19.79 -2.75 -6.23
N ASP A 9 19.22 -3.66 -7.01
CA ASP A 9 18.78 -3.51 -8.40
C ASP A 9 17.25 -3.46 -8.53
N LEU A 10 16.52 -3.19 -7.43
CA LEU A 10 15.08 -3.01 -7.49
C LEU A 10 14.71 -1.80 -8.37
N PRO A 11 13.69 -1.94 -9.24
CA PRO A 11 13.23 -0.82 -10.04
C PRO A 11 12.57 0.24 -9.16
N VAL A 12 12.88 1.50 -9.44
CA VAL A 12 12.31 2.66 -8.75
C VAL A 12 10.99 3.04 -9.43
N PRO A 13 9.89 3.25 -8.69
CA PRO A 13 8.65 3.80 -9.25
C PRO A 13 8.92 5.14 -9.95
N VAL A 14 8.41 5.28 -11.17
CA VAL A 14 8.44 6.55 -11.90
C VAL A 14 7.17 7.31 -11.54
N ASP A 15 7.31 8.58 -11.17
CA ASP A 15 6.17 9.47 -10.99
C ASP A 15 5.58 9.82 -12.36
N ASP A 16 4.34 9.41 -12.61
CA ASP A 16 3.61 9.61 -13.86
C ASP A 16 2.57 10.74 -13.77
N GLY A 17 2.43 11.39 -12.61
CA GLY A 17 1.46 12.48 -12.37
C GLY A 17 -0.01 12.03 -12.40
N ALA A 18 -0.32 10.73 -12.46
CA ALA A 18 -1.70 10.24 -12.59
C ALA A 18 -2.58 10.66 -11.40
N CYS A 19 -1.97 10.92 -10.24
CA CYS A 19 -2.63 11.25 -8.98
C CYS A 19 -2.57 12.74 -8.61
N ASP A 20 -2.00 13.62 -9.44
CA ASP A 20 -1.80 15.05 -9.11
C ASP A 20 -3.09 15.81 -8.81
N HIS A 21 -4.21 15.30 -9.30
CA HIS A 21 -5.54 15.87 -9.10
C HIS A 21 -6.17 15.51 -7.75
N LEU A 22 -5.60 14.56 -7.00
CA LEU A 22 -6.19 14.03 -5.76
C LEU A 22 -6.02 14.93 -4.53
N PRO A 23 -4.90 15.64 -4.31
CA PRO A 23 -4.76 16.53 -3.16
C PRO A 23 -5.88 17.57 -3.08
N GLY A 24 -6.50 17.71 -1.90
CA GLY A 24 -7.63 18.61 -1.68
C GLY A 24 -9.00 18.07 -2.14
N THR A 25 -9.04 16.91 -2.81
CA THR A 25 -10.31 16.24 -3.10
C THR A 25 -10.90 15.60 -1.85
N ARG A 26 -12.24 15.44 -1.85
CA ARG A 26 -12.93 14.73 -0.78
C ARG A 26 -12.78 13.22 -0.99
N ALA A 27 -12.60 12.49 0.12
CA ALA A 27 -12.73 11.04 0.10
C ALA A 27 -14.11 10.64 -0.45
N PRO A 28 -14.20 9.61 -1.31
CA PRO A 28 -15.47 9.17 -1.88
C PRO A 28 -16.33 8.49 -0.81
N ALA A 29 -17.66 8.59 -0.95
CA ALA A 29 -18.59 7.73 -0.23
C ALA A 29 -18.43 6.29 -0.75
N LEU A 30 -17.65 5.50 -0.02
CA LEU A 30 -17.27 4.14 -0.39
C LEU A 30 -17.28 3.28 0.86
N VAL A 31 -18.21 2.32 0.89
CA VAL A 31 -18.31 1.35 1.98
C VAL A 31 -17.40 0.16 1.69
N LEU A 32 -16.47 -0.10 2.60
CA LEU A 32 -15.57 -1.24 2.57
C LEU A 32 -15.88 -2.21 3.71
N ASP A 33 -15.84 -3.51 3.44
CA ASP A 33 -15.93 -4.52 4.48
C ASP A 33 -14.67 -4.49 5.38
N SER A 34 -14.87 -4.68 6.68
CA SER A 34 -13.76 -4.77 7.64
C SER A 34 -14.03 -5.81 8.72
N SER A 35 -13.00 -6.16 9.49
CA SER A 35 -13.11 -7.06 10.64
C SER A 35 -13.95 -6.50 11.79
N TRP A 36 -14.34 -5.23 11.76
CA TRP A 36 -15.20 -4.56 12.74
C TRP A 36 -16.58 -4.20 12.18
N GLY A 37 -16.89 -4.70 10.98
CA GLY A 37 -18.10 -4.35 10.22
C GLY A 37 -17.81 -3.36 9.08
N PRO A 38 -18.82 -3.04 8.25
CA PRO A 38 -18.64 -2.12 7.12
C PRO A 38 -18.22 -0.72 7.57
N VAL A 39 -17.32 -0.09 6.81
CA VAL A 39 -16.80 1.27 7.06
C VAL A 39 -17.01 2.12 5.82
N ASP A 40 -17.68 3.27 5.96
CA ASP A 40 -17.70 4.30 4.92
C ASP A 40 -16.45 5.17 5.00
N LEU A 41 -15.68 5.24 3.92
CA LEU A 41 -14.47 6.06 3.84
C LEU A 41 -14.75 7.56 3.99
N ALA A 42 -15.88 8.06 3.50
CA ALA A 42 -16.22 9.48 3.63
C ALA A 42 -16.44 9.86 5.11
N ASP A 43 -17.12 9.00 5.86
CA ASP A 43 -17.35 9.19 7.29
C ASP A 43 -16.05 9.02 8.09
N LEU A 44 -15.23 8.01 7.75
CA LEU A 44 -13.92 7.79 8.38
C LEU A 44 -13.00 9.01 8.19
N CYS A 45 -12.99 9.58 7.00
CA CYS A 45 -12.17 10.74 6.65
C CYS A 45 -12.81 12.10 7.04
N ALA A 46 -13.93 12.12 7.76
CA ALA A 46 -14.47 13.34 8.35
C ALA A 46 -13.53 13.89 9.45
N GLY A 47 -12.73 13.02 10.07
CA GLY A 47 -11.61 13.37 10.93
C GLY A 47 -10.25 13.17 10.26
N VAL A 48 -9.17 13.19 11.05
CA VAL A 48 -7.84 12.82 10.55
C VAL A 48 -7.77 11.29 10.46
N ALA A 49 -7.59 10.77 9.25
CA ALA A 49 -7.41 9.36 8.99
C ALA A 49 -6.16 9.10 8.15
N VAL A 50 -5.49 7.98 8.40
CA VAL A 50 -4.40 7.47 7.56
C VAL A 50 -4.84 6.10 7.03
N LEU A 51 -4.96 5.97 5.71
CA LEU A 51 -5.35 4.72 5.05
C LEU A 51 -4.12 4.07 4.43
N TYR A 52 -3.82 2.84 4.86
CA TYR A 52 -2.78 2.01 4.24
C TYR A 52 -3.41 1.01 3.29
N VAL A 53 -2.98 1.02 2.03
CA VAL A 53 -3.37 0.03 1.02
C VAL A 53 -2.11 -0.74 0.62
N TYR A 54 -2.16 -2.06 0.76
CA TYR A 54 -1.02 -2.90 0.41
C TYR A 54 -1.52 -4.19 -0.28
N PRO A 55 -0.78 -4.70 -1.27
CA PRO A 55 -1.27 -5.79 -2.11
C PRO A 55 -1.18 -7.16 -1.43
N ARG A 56 -0.29 -7.31 -0.44
CA ARG A 56 0.00 -8.61 0.19
C ARG A 56 0.68 -8.50 1.54
N THR A 57 0.26 -9.33 2.48
CA THR A 57 1.00 -9.59 3.73
C THR A 57 2.13 -10.59 3.48
N GLY A 58 3.37 -10.21 3.82
CA GLY A 58 4.51 -11.15 3.81
C GLY A 58 4.37 -12.22 4.90
N ILE A 59 4.80 -13.44 4.62
CA ILE A 59 4.79 -14.55 5.60
C ILE A 59 6.26 -14.90 5.91
N PRO A 60 6.69 -14.84 7.19
CA PRO A 60 8.05 -15.20 7.58
C PRO A 60 8.45 -16.59 7.07
N GLY A 61 9.65 -16.71 6.53
CA GLY A 61 10.18 -17.97 5.97
C GLY A 61 9.60 -18.38 4.62
N ARG A 62 8.62 -17.65 4.07
CA ARG A 62 8.07 -17.91 2.74
C ARG A 62 8.60 -16.87 1.74
N PRO A 63 9.16 -17.30 0.58
CA PRO A 63 9.60 -16.35 -0.43
C PRO A 63 8.41 -15.56 -1.01
N SER A 64 8.71 -14.39 -1.57
CA SER A 64 7.75 -13.64 -2.38
C SER A 64 7.40 -14.40 -3.66
N PRO A 65 6.24 -14.12 -4.27
CA PRO A 65 5.89 -14.68 -5.57
C PRO A 65 6.93 -14.36 -6.63
N ASP A 66 7.02 -15.21 -7.65
CA ASP A 66 7.90 -14.97 -8.81
C ASP A 66 7.55 -13.64 -9.49
N GLY A 67 8.57 -12.88 -9.86
CA GLY A 67 8.42 -11.57 -10.50
C GLY A 67 8.04 -10.42 -9.55
N TRP A 68 7.87 -10.66 -8.25
CA TRP A 68 7.53 -9.60 -7.29
C TRP A 68 8.56 -8.47 -7.27
N ASP A 69 9.85 -8.82 -7.33
CA ASP A 69 10.95 -7.86 -7.30
C ASP A 69 11.06 -7.03 -8.59
N ALA A 70 10.37 -7.44 -9.67
CA ALA A 70 10.32 -6.69 -10.92
C ALA A 70 9.25 -5.59 -10.92
N ILE A 71 8.33 -5.57 -9.94
CA ILE A 71 7.29 -4.56 -9.82
C ILE A 71 7.87 -3.35 -9.06
N PRO A 72 7.94 -2.15 -9.66
CA PRO A 72 8.44 -0.97 -8.98
C PRO A 72 7.67 -0.69 -7.68
N GLY A 73 8.39 -0.54 -6.57
CA GLY A 73 7.79 -0.22 -5.26
C GLY A 73 7.13 -1.41 -4.54
N ALA A 74 7.11 -2.62 -5.11
CA ALA A 74 6.54 -3.79 -4.44
C ALA A 74 7.40 -4.34 -3.28
N ARG A 75 8.69 -4.02 -3.28
CA ARG A 75 9.65 -4.31 -2.21
C ARG A 75 9.97 -3.03 -1.44
N GLY A 76 10.23 -3.16 -0.14
CA GLY A 76 10.67 -2.03 0.68
C GLY A 76 9.54 -1.19 1.29
N CYS A 77 8.28 -1.60 1.15
CA CYS A 77 7.24 -1.18 2.08
C CYS A 77 7.70 -1.54 3.50
N THR A 78 7.90 -0.52 4.34
CA THR A 78 8.44 -0.74 5.68
C THR A 78 7.41 -1.52 6.51
N PRO A 79 7.85 -2.45 7.38
CA PRO A 79 6.97 -3.10 8.36
C PRO A 79 6.67 -2.16 9.54
N GLN A 80 6.54 -0.86 9.28
CA GLN A 80 6.23 0.13 10.29
C GLN A 80 4.72 0.37 10.24
N SER A 81 4.04 -0.37 11.10
CA SER A 81 2.68 -0.11 11.59
C SER A 81 2.78 0.45 13.00
#